data_AF-A0A9P4IV24-F1
#
_entry.id   AF-A0A9P4IV24-F1
#
_cell.length_a   1.000
_cell.length_b   1.000
_cell.length_c   1.000
_cell.angle_alpha   90.00
_cell.angle_beta   90.00
_cell.angle_gamma   90.00
#
_symmetry.space_group_name_H-M   'P 1'
#
loop_
_entity.id
_entity.type
_entity.pdbx_description
1 polymer ?
#
loop_
_entity_poly.entity_id
_entity_poly.type
_entity_poly.pdbx_seq_one_letter_code
_entity_poly.pdbx_strand_id
1 'polypeptide(L)'
;MSSPHSISPPPLKRRRVVFSSPRDSAEAHDLRIFAWNVNGIAPFLQRPITSFFKTATSSIDSNQPRASLRDFLRRHGWPHLLLLQEVKIAPSDITTQQAVRAAVTAPKTSGEPDYQAFFTLPTDPHNARGFGRKVYGVCTIVRSDFVALQGAQMRTVDWDLEGRFSIVETEGLNGWPKLSIWNVYAVNGTDFDYRDSKTGESIGTRHDRKLMVHRLMAEECMRLEKKGYCVILAGDMNVARDRRDGYPRLRTKPEQHVKNRKDFAKWFFDDPEELRAIDTFRQLHEDKRRYTYYPRGVKWGESCDRVDYVICSRALKPYLIEAGMLDSEKERGPSDHVPVFADLSFVDDTTAIGIAKIDGEKG
;
A
#
# COMPACT_ATOMS: atom_id res chain seq x y z
N MET A 1 -1.53 -46.84 -44.19
CA MET A 1 -0.22 -46.38 -43.73
C MET A 1 -0.31 -44.87 -43.58
N SER A 2 -0.50 -44.40 -42.35
CA SER A 2 -0.67 -42.98 -42.04
C SER A 2 0.11 -42.70 -40.76
N SER A 3 1.22 -41.98 -40.90
CA SER A 3 2.16 -41.65 -39.83
C SER A 3 1.61 -40.56 -38.90
N PRO A 4 1.96 -40.57 -37.60
CA PRO A 4 1.47 -39.61 -36.62
C PRO A 4 2.20 -38.26 -36.69
N HIS A 5 1.44 -37.17 -36.50
CA HIS A 5 1.94 -35.81 -36.41
C HIS A 5 2.83 -35.59 -35.17
N SER A 6 4.04 -35.07 -35.40
CA SER A 6 4.99 -34.67 -34.37
C SER A 6 4.56 -33.36 -33.70
N ILE A 7 4.40 -33.41 -32.37
CA ILE A 7 4.20 -32.23 -31.52
C ILE A 7 5.57 -31.62 -31.21
N SER A 8 5.81 -30.38 -31.63
CA SER A 8 7.02 -29.63 -31.31
C SER A 8 7.05 -29.23 -29.82
N PRO A 9 8.20 -29.35 -29.13
CA PRO A 9 8.33 -28.90 -27.75
C PRO A 9 8.36 -27.36 -27.65
N PRO A 10 7.94 -26.78 -26.51
CA PRO A 10 7.90 -25.34 -26.35
C PRO A 10 9.31 -24.73 -26.30
N PRO A 11 9.51 -23.47 -26.74
CA PRO A 11 10.85 -22.89 -26.82
C PRO A 11 11.46 -22.68 -25.43
N LEU A 12 12.55 -23.40 -25.17
CA LEU A 12 13.51 -23.12 -24.11
C LEU A 12 14.30 -21.85 -24.46
N LYS A 13 13.74 -20.68 -24.15
CA LYS A 13 14.50 -19.42 -24.01
C LYS A 13 13.73 -18.49 -23.09
N ARG A 14 14.06 -18.58 -21.80
CA ARG A 14 13.61 -17.69 -20.72
C ARG A 14 14.12 -16.29 -21.04
N ARG A 15 13.28 -15.45 -21.66
CA ARG A 15 13.59 -14.03 -21.87
C ARG A 15 13.64 -13.38 -20.48
N ARG A 16 14.86 -13.06 -20.03
CA ARG A 16 15.14 -12.40 -18.76
C ARG A 16 14.39 -11.06 -18.78
N VAL A 17 13.34 -10.94 -17.98
CA VAL A 17 12.71 -9.64 -17.69
C VAL A 17 13.79 -8.83 -16.99
N VAL A 18 14.31 -7.82 -17.68
CA VAL A 18 15.24 -6.85 -17.12
C VAL A 18 14.41 -6.01 -16.16
N PHE A 19 14.46 -6.33 -14.88
CA PHE A 19 14.10 -5.36 -13.85
C PHE A 19 15.07 -4.19 -14.01
N SER A 20 14.53 -2.98 -14.18
CA SER A 20 15.29 -1.76 -14.01
C SER A 20 16.05 -1.85 -12.69
N SER A 21 17.32 -1.47 -12.73
CA SER A 21 18.19 -1.36 -11.55
C SER A 21 17.48 -0.57 -10.45
N PRO A 22 17.71 -0.85 -9.15
CA PRO A 22 17.24 0.01 -8.08
C PRO A 22 17.74 1.43 -8.36
N ARG A 23 16.85 2.42 -8.48
CA ARG A 23 17.27 3.83 -8.47
C ARG A 23 18.00 4.09 -7.16
N ASP A 24 19.28 4.46 -7.25
CA ASP A 24 20.09 4.86 -6.12
C ASP A 24 19.51 6.16 -5.56
N SER A 25 18.86 6.06 -4.39
CA SER A 25 18.12 7.13 -3.69
C SER A 25 16.98 7.77 -4.48
N ALA A 26 15.83 7.96 -3.84
CA ALA A 26 14.79 8.82 -4.41
C ALA A 26 15.37 10.24 -4.51
N GLU A 27 15.39 10.82 -5.71
CA GLU A 27 15.84 12.19 -5.91
C GLU A 27 14.97 13.16 -5.07
N ALA A 28 15.48 14.35 -4.77
CA ALA A 28 14.82 15.31 -3.86
C ALA A 28 13.38 15.70 -4.28
N HIS A 29 13.03 15.46 -5.55
CA HIS A 29 11.72 15.79 -6.14
C HIS A 29 10.84 14.56 -6.40
N ASP A 30 11.30 13.35 -6.07
CA ASP A 30 10.53 12.13 -6.25
C ASP A 30 9.76 11.79 -4.97
N LEU A 31 8.51 11.36 -5.10
CA LEU A 31 7.72 10.71 -4.06
C LEU A 31 7.64 9.23 -4.35
N ARG A 32 8.06 8.41 -3.39
CA ARG A 32 7.97 6.94 -3.48
C ARG A 32 7.19 6.41 -2.29
N ILE A 33 6.06 5.76 -2.57
CA ILE A 33 5.13 5.25 -1.56
C ILE A 33 4.95 3.76 -1.77
N PHE A 34 5.05 3.00 -0.68
CA PHE A 34 4.60 1.62 -0.62
C PHE A 34 3.40 1.49 0.31
N ALA A 35 2.45 0.62 -0.03
CA ALA A 35 1.42 0.16 0.88
C ALA A 35 1.38 -1.37 0.95
N TRP A 36 1.17 -1.91 2.15
CA TRP A 36 1.22 -3.33 2.39
C TRP A 36 0.36 -3.78 3.58
N ASN A 37 -0.66 -4.60 3.30
CA ASN A 37 -1.36 -5.33 4.36
C ASN A 37 -0.43 -6.43 4.88
N VAL A 38 0.07 -6.26 6.11
CA VAL A 38 1.07 -7.16 6.70
C VAL A 38 0.44 -8.33 7.45
N ASN A 39 -0.88 -8.31 7.65
CA ASN A 39 -1.65 -9.33 8.36
C ASN A 39 -0.99 -9.74 9.70
N GLY A 40 -0.72 -8.73 10.53
CA GLY A 40 -0.04 -8.83 11.81
C GLY A 40 1.44 -8.46 11.73
N ILE A 41 1.86 -7.51 12.58
CA ILE A 41 3.22 -6.96 12.54
C ILE A 41 4.28 -7.89 13.13
N ALA A 42 3.91 -8.82 13.99
CA ALA A 42 4.85 -9.59 14.83
C ALA A 42 5.97 -10.29 14.03
N PRO A 43 5.71 -10.95 12.88
CA PRO A 43 6.76 -11.59 12.09
C PRO A 43 7.87 -10.65 11.61
N PHE A 44 7.61 -9.35 11.52
CA PHE A 44 8.56 -8.33 11.05
C PHE A 44 9.45 -7.77 12.16
N LEU A 45 9.16 -8.09 13.42
CA LEU A 45 9.86 -7.58 14.60
C LEU A 45 10.75 -8.64 15.25
N GLN A 46 10.52 -9.91 14.93
CA GLN A 46 11.27 -11.02 15.51
C GLN A 46 12.63 -11.16 14.82
N ARG A 47 13.69 -11.34 15.63
CA ARG A 47 14.96 -11.83 15.11
C ARG A 47 14.78 -13.31 14.72
N PRO A 48 15.24 -13.75 13.54
CA PRO A 48 15.11 -15.16 13.15
C PRO A 48 15.71 -16.08 14.20
N ILE A 49 15.01 -17.15 14.61
CA ILE A 49 15.46 -18.12 15.63
C ILE A 49 16.84 -18.70 15.29
N THR A 50 17.21 -18.76 14.00
CA THR A 50 18.53 -19.17 13.50
C THR A 50 19.69 -18.31 14.03
N SER A 51 19.45 -17.14 14.61
CA SER A 51 20.50 -16.36 15.29
C SER A 51 20.98 -17.00 16.60
N PHE A 52 20.16 -17.84 17.23
CA PHE A 52 20.47 -18.48 18.52
C PHE A 52 21.18 -19.83 18.37
N PHE A 53 21.15 -20.44 17.19
CA PHE A 53 21.77 -21.76 16.91
C PHE A 53 23.00 -21.68 16.00
N LYS A 54 23.65 -20.53 15.88
CA LYS A 54 24.88 -20.39 15.07
C LYS A 54 26.05 -21.17 15.71
N THR A 55 26.22 -22.41 15.30
CA THR A 55 27.54 -23.07 15.28
C THR A 55 28.33 -22.53 14.08
N ALA A 56 29.65 -22.40 14.25
CA ALA A 56 30.56 -21.60 13.42
C ALA A 56 30.71 -22.02 11.93
N THR A 57 29.86 -22.91 11.39
CA THR A 57 30.07 -23.53 10.08
C THR A 57 28.85 -23.61 9.17
N SER A 58 27.69 -23.03 9.50
CA SER A 58 26.55 -22.99 8.56
C SER A 58 26.46 -21.64 7.84
N SER A 59 26.90 -21.63 6.57
CA SER A 59 26.59 -20.57 5.62
C SER A 59 25.09 -20.58 5.36
N ILE A 60 24.35 -19.74 6.09
CA ILE A 60 22.95 -19.44 5.79
C ILE A 60 22.90 -18.96 4.34
N ASP A 61 22.10 -19.62 3.52
CA ASP A 61 21.78 -19.20 2.16
C ASP A 61 21.21 -17.77 2.23
N SER A 62 22.07 -16.80 1.93
CA SER A 62 21.85 -15.35 2.12
C SER A 62 20.83 -14.77 1.13
N ASN A 63 20.24 -15.62 0.27
CA ASN A 63 19.38 -15.23 -0.83
C ASN A 63 17.89 -15.03 -0.46
N GLN A 64 17.46 -15.44 0.73
CA GLN A 64 16.07 -15.24 1.19
C GLN A 64 15.94 -13.97 2.06
N PRO A 65 15.11 -12.99 1.67
CA PRO A 65 14.92 -11.75 2.39
C PRO A 65 14.23 -12.06 3.70
N ARG A 66 14.75 -11.46 4.76
CA ARG A 66 14.16 -11.58 6.09
C ARG A 66 12.88 -10.75 6.12
N ALA A 67 11.87 -11.23 6.83
CA ALA A 67 10.72 -10.43 7.22
C ALA A 67 11.21 -9.36 8.21
N SER A 68 11.67 -8.24 7.68
CA SER A 68 12.30 -7.15 8.41
C SER A 68 11.89 -5.84 7.74
N LEU A 69 11.32 -4.92 8.53
CA LEU A 69 10.90 -3.61 8.02
C LEU A 69 12.10 -2.85 7.45
N ARG A 70 13.23 -2.85 8.17
CA ARG A 70 14.45 -2.15 7.72
C ARG A 70 15.01 -2.75 6.43
N ASP A 71 15.03 -4.08 6.31
CA ASP A 71 15.54 -4.72 5.10
C ASP A 71 14.60 -4.47 3.90
N PHE A 72 13.29 -4.37 4.14
CA PHE A 72 12.34 -3.92 3.13
C PHE A 72 12.67 -2.49 2.67
N LEU A 73 12.78 -1.54 3.61
CA LEU A 73 13.11 -0.14 3.30
C LEU A 73 14.43 -0.03 2.52
N ARG A 74 15.47 -0.78 2.91
CA ARG A 74 16.77 -0.80 2.23
C ARG A 74 16.67 -1.31 0.80
N ARG A 75 16.04 -2.47 0.59
CA ARG A 75 15.96 -3.12 -0.73
C ARG A 75 15.16 -2.32 -1.75
N HIS A 76 14.24 -1.48 -1.29
CA HIS A 76 13.36 -0.67 -2.13
C HIS A 76 13.78 0.80 -2.21
N GLY A 77 15.05 1.08 -1.90
CA GLY A 77 15.67 2.39 -2.13
C GLY A 77 15.22 3.48 -1.17
N TRP A 78 14.91 3.13 0.08
CA TRP A 78 14.50 4.05 1.14
C TRP A 78 13.30 4.93 0.76
N PRO A 79 12.11 4.32 0.55
CA PRO A 79 10.91 5.03 0.14
C PRO A 79 10.54 6.13 1.13
N HIS A 80 9.83 7.16 0.66
CA HIS A 80 9.39 8.25 1.54
C HIS A 80 8.35 7.76 2.56
N LEU A 81 7.47 6.86 2.13
CA LEU A 81 6.43 6.28 2.99
C LEU A 81 6.32 4.77 2.79
N LEU A 82 6.15 4.05 3.90
CA LEU A 82 5.69 2.68 3.95
C LEU A 82 4.42 2.62 4.81
N LEU A 83 3.30 2.31 4.17
CA LEU A 83 1.97 2.32 4.74
C LEU A 83 1.54 0.88 5.05
N LEU A 84 1.47 0.53 6.34
CA LEU A 84 1.15 -0.83 6.77
C LEU A 84 -0.31 -0.92 7.23
N GLN A 85 -1.01 -1.95 6.74
CA GLN A 85 -2.38 -2.29 7.16
C GLN A 85 -2.40 -3.60 7.96
N GLU A 86 -3.45 -3.77 8.77
CA GLU A 86 -3.60 -4.90 9.70
C GLU A 86 -2.39 -5.14 10.58
N VAL A 87 -1.86 -4.09 11.22
CA VAL A 87 -0.73 -4.28 12.13
C VAL A 87 -1.08 -5.12 13.35
N LYS A 88 -2.38 -5.19 13.72
CA LYS A 88 -2.93 -5.99 14.83
C LYS A 88 -2.24 -5.69 16.16
N ILE A 89 -1.99 -4.41 16.42
CA ILE A 89 -1.43 -3.92 17.68
C ILE A 89 -2.58 -3.35 18.51
N ALA A 90 -2.72 -3.80 19.75
CA ALA A 90 -3.68 -3.20 20.67
C ALA A 90 -3.21 -1.79 21.09
N PRO A 91 -4.11 -0.81 21.31
CA PRO A 91 -3.71 0.55 21.73
C PRO A 91 -2.82 0.58 22.98
N SER A 92 -3.05 -0.35 23.91
CA SER A 92 -2.27 -0.49 25.15
C SER A 92 -0.95 -1.24 24.98
N ASP A 93 -0.68 -1.85 23.82
CA ASP A 93 0.54 -2.62 23.55
C ASP A 93 1.70 -1.67 23.17
N ILE A 94 2.15 -0.89 24.15
CA ILE A 94 3.24 0.09 23.98
C ILE A 94 4.54 -0.61 23.61
N THR A 95 4.79 -1.80 24.15
CA THR A 95 5.98 -2.60 23.86
C THR A 95 6.10 -2.93 22.37
N THR A 96 5.02 -3.40 21.75
CA THR A 96 5.04 -3.71 20.30
C THR A 96 5.19 -2.43 19.47
N GLN A 97 4.54 -1.32 19.86
CA GLN A 97 4.74 -0.03 19.18
C GLN A 97 6.19 0.46 19.26
N GLN A 98 6.86 0.32 20.42
CA GLN A 98 8.27 0.65 20.59
C GLN A 98 9.17 -0.27 19.75
N ALA A 99 8.85 -1.57 19.67
CA ALA A 99 9.59 -2.51 18.84
C ALA A 99 9.49 -2.15 17.34
N VAL A 100 8.32 -1.72 16.86
CA VAL A 100 8.16 -1.22 15.47
C VAL A 100 9.03 0.02 15.24
N ARG A 101 8.99 0.99 16.16
CA ARG A 101 9.84 2.20 16.07
C ARG A 101 11.31 1.82 15.97
N ALA A 102 11.78 0.97 16.88
CA ALA A 102 13.16 0.48 16.87
C ALA A 102 13.52 -0.28 15.58
N ALA A 103 12.57 -1.01 14.99
CA ALA A 103 12.80 -1.79 13.77
C ALA A 103 12.95 -0.92 12.50
N VAL A 104 12.53 0.35 12.53
CA VAL A 104 12.68 1.28 11.40
C VAL A 104 13.75 2.34 11.64
N THR A 105 14.20 2.52 12.88
CA THR A 105 15.26 3.47 13.24
C THR A 105 16.60 3.12 12.59
N ALA A 106 17.27 4.11 12.03
CA ALA A 106 18.60 3.96 11.46
C ALA A 106 19.67 3.73 12.55
N PRO A 107 20.62 2.80 12.36
CA PRO A 107 21.80 2.75 13.21
C PRO A 107 22.59 4.06 13.10
N LYS A 108 23.03 4.62 14.24
CA LYS A 108 23.68 5.95 14.33
C LYS A 108 24.87 6.16 13.38
N THR A 109 25.53 5.10 12.95
CA THR A 109 26.75 5.14 12.12
C THR A 109 26.52 4.75 10.66
N SER A 110 25.29 4.48 10.26
CA SER A 110 25.01 3.81 8.97
C SER A 110 24.89 4.76 7.77
N GLY A 111 24.69 6.06 7.98
CA GLY A 111 24.35 7.02 6.92
C GLY A 111 23.00 6.74 6.24
N GLU A 112 22.26 5.72 6.67
CA GLU A 112 20.96 5.37 6.12
C GLU A 112 19.87 6.33 6.63
N PRO A 113 18.82 6.62 5.85
CA PRO A 113 17.72 7.48 6.30
C PRO A 113 17.00 6.91 7.53
N ASP A 114 16.64 7.79 8.46
CA ASP A 114 15.84 7.46 9.62
C ASP A 114 14.33 7.55 9.32
N TYR A 115 13.50 6.87 10.12
CA TYR A 115 12.05 6.85 9.93
C TYR A 115 11.30 7.01 11.26
N GLN A 116 10.15 7.68 11.17
CA GLN A 116 9.18 7.79 12.25
C GLN A 116 8.00 6.85 11.98
N ALA A 117 7.50 6.19 13.01
CA ALA A 117 6.33 5.30 12.92
C ALA A 117 5.14 5.89 13.68
N PHE A 118 4.06 6.15 12.95
CA PHE A 118 2.80 6.68 13.45
C PHE A 118 1.73 5.60 13.43
N PHE A 119 0.91 5.52 14.48
CA PHE A 119 -0.09 4.47 14.62
C PHE A 119 -1.48 5.06 14.71
N THR A 120 -2.42 4.45 13.99
CA THR A 120 -3.86 4.64 14.22
C THR A 120 -4.40 3.26 14.60
N LEU A 121 -4.67 3.06 15.90
CA LEU A 121 -5.05 1.78 16.48
C LEU A 121 -6.52 1.79 16.89
N PRO A 122 -7.22 0.64 16.85
CA PRO A 122 -8.65 0.57 17.13
C PRO A 122 -8.99 0.97 18.57
N THR A 123 -9.90 1.94 18.74
CA THR A 123 -10.42 2.36 20.04
C THR A 123 -11.86 1.90 20.27
N ASP A 124 -12.59 1.52 19.22
CA ASP A 124 -13.98 1.07 19.29
C ASP A 124 -14.14 -0.18 20.18
N PRO A 125 -14.90 -0.12 21.29
CA PRO A 125 -15.08 -1.25 22.21
C PRO A 125 -16.04 -2.33 21.67
N HIS A 126 -16.92 -1.99 20.73
CA HIS A 126 -17.98 -2.88 20.24
C HIS A 126 -17.65 -3.53 18.89
N ASN A 127 -16.92 -2.83 18.02
CA ASN A 127 -16.61 -3.30 16.67
C ASN A 127 -15.17 -3.84 16.51
N ALA A 128 -14.24 -3.49 17.39
CA ALA A 128 -12.84 -3.95 17.34
C ALA A 128 -12.53 -4.98 18.43
N ARG A 129 -13.23 -6.11 18.40
CA ARG A 129 -13.23 -7.15 19.44
C ARG A 129 -12.33 -8.36 19.17
N GLY A 130 -11.26 -8.21 18.39
CA GLY A 130 -10.30 -9.31 18.20
C GLY A 130 -9.65 -9.76 19.50
N PHE A 131 -9.07 -10.96 19.52
CA PHE A 131 -8.39 -11.50 20.70
C PHE A 131 -7.33 -10.51 21.23
N GLY A 132 -7.41 -10.14 22.50
CA GLY A 132 -6.53 -9.12 23.11
C GLY A 132 -6.64 -7.72 22.47
N ARG A 133 -7.74 -7.42 21.77
CA ARG A 133 -7.94 -6.22 20.93
C ARG A 133 -6.89 -6.05 19.82
N LYS A 134 -6.23 -7.13 19.43
CA LYS A 134 -5.25 -7.19 18.33
C LYS A 134 -5.95 -7.43 17.00
N VAL A 135 -6.60 -6.40 16.49
CA VAL A 135 -7.39 -6.45 15.25
C VAL A 135 -7.20 -5.16 14.46
N TYR A 136 -7.26 -5.23 13.13
CA TYR A 136 -7.14 -4.06 12.26
C TYR A 136 -5.86 -3.25 12.57
N GLY A 137 -5.98 -1.92 12.68
CA GLY A 137 -4.89 -1.00 12.95
C GLY A 137 -4.04 -0.73 11.70
N VAL A 138 -3.59 0.51 11.57
CA VAL A 138 -2.63 0.90 10.55
C VAL A 138 -1.39 1.53 11.20
N CYS A 139 -0.23 1.36 10.55
CA CYS A 139 1.00 2.05 10.89
C CYS A 139 1.59 2.72 9.66
N THR A 140 1.85 4.01 9.77
CA THR A 140 2.45 4.82 8.70
C THR A 140 3.88 5.13 9.09
N ILE A 141 4.82 4.55 8.35
CA ILE A 141 6.26 4.72 8.51
C ILE A 141 6.70 5.77 7.51
N VAL A 142 7.22 6.90 7.99
CA VAL A 142 7.56 8.08 7.18
C VAL A 142 9.02 8.42 7.39
N ARG A 143 9.74 8.69 6.30
CA ARG A 143 11.15 9.08 6.35
C ARG A 143 11.29 10.41 7.09
N SER A 144 12.23 10.49 8.03
CA SER A 144 12.33 11.62 8.97
C SER A 144 12.65 12.96 8.28
N ASP A 145 13.46 12.92 7.22
CA ASP A 145 13.77 14.07 6.37
C ASP A 145 12.54 14.58 5.62
N PHE A 146 11.71 13.69 5.09
CA PHE A 146 10.45 14.04 4.43
C PHE A 146 9.51 14.80 5.37
N VAL A 147 9.39 14.34 6.62
CA VAL A 147 8.58 15.03 7.63
C VAL A 147 9.04 16.49 7.81
N ALA A 148 10.35 16.70 7.95
CA ALA A 148 10.92 18.03 8.12
C ALA A 148 10.80 18.90 6.85
N LEU A 149 11.15 18.35 5.69
CA LEU A 149 11.19 19.07 4.41
C LEU A 149 9.81 19.46 3.89
N GLN A 150 8.78 18.65 4.16
CA GLN A 150 7.42 18.86 3.66
C GLN A 150 6.44 19.35 4.72
N GLY A 151 6.92 19.61 5.95
CA GLY A 151 6.07 20.00 7.08
C GLY A 151 4.99 18.98 7.36
N ALA A 152 5.31 17.68 7.22
CA ALA A 152 4.30 16.63 7.20
C ALA A 152 3.63 16.45 8.58
N GLN A 153 2.31 16.46 8.61
CA GLN A 153 1.50 16.26 9.80
C GLN A 153 0.65 15.01 9.69
N MET A 154 0.44 14.33 10.81
CA MET A 154 -0.33 13.09 10.87
C MET A 154 -1.64 13.32 11.59
N ARG A 155 -2.74 12.83 10.99
CA ARG A 155 -4.06 12.80 11.63
C ARG A 155 -4.83 11.54 11.24
N THR A 156 -6.02 11.41 11.81
CA THR A 156 -7.02 10.40 11.40
C THR A 156 -8.32 11.11 11.01
N VAL A 157 -9.34 10.33 10.70
CA VAL A 157 -10.72 10.77 10.50
C VAL A 157 -11.55 10.53 11.76
N ASP A 158 -12.53 11.39 12.00
CA ASP A 158 -13.36 11.33 13.23
C ASP A 158 -14.44 10.25 13.16
N TRP A 159 -14.80 9.82 11.95
CA TRP A 159 -15.85 8.85 11.70
C TRP A 159 -15.37 7.40 11.78
N ASP A 160 -14.09 7.14 12.09
CA ASP A 160 -13.53 5.80 12.25
C ASP A 160 -12.85 5.62 13.62
N LEU A 161 -13.40 4.70 14.41
CA LEU A 161 -12.83 4.28 15.70
C LEU A 161 -12.17 2.90 15.60
N GLU A 162 -12.12 2.30 14.41
CA GLU A 162 -11.54 0.96 14.18
C GLU A 162 -10.05 1.01 13.82
N GLY A 163 -9.44 2.19 13.75
CA GLY A 163 -8.02 2.37 13.48
C GLY A 163 -7.64 2.00 12.04
N ARG A 164 -8.51 2.30 11.07
CA ARG A 164 -8.37 1.86 9.67
C ARG A 164 -7.73 2.89 8.76
N PHE A 165 -7.64 4.14 9.20
CA PHE A 165 -7.21 5.26 8.38
C PHE A 165 -6.18 6.10 9.13
N SER A 166 -5.07 6.42 8.48
CA SER A 166 -4.18 7.49 8.93
C SER A 166 -3.82 8.34 7.73
N ILE A 167 -3.69 9.65 7.93
CA ILE A 167 -3.50 10.63 6.87
C ILE A 167 -2.23 11.41 7.19
N VAL A 168 -1.33 11.50 6.21
CA VAL A 168 -0.17 12.39 6.21
C VAL A 168 -0.49 13.58 5.30
N GLU A 169 -0.54 14.78 5.87
CA GLU A 169 -0.75 16.02 5.12
C GLU A 169 0.55 16.80 5.05
N THR A 170 0.92 17.27 3.86
CA THR A 170 2.10 18.12 3.64
C THR A 170 1.70 19.56 3.38
N GLU A 171 2.68 20.48 3.47
CA GLU A 171 2.46 21.89 3.14
C GLU A 171 2.76 22.25 1.68
N GLY A 172 3.25 21.30 0.87
CA GLY A 172 3.58 21.53 -0.54
C GLY A 172 4.82 22.42 -0.71
N LEU A 173 5.92 22.02 -0.06
CA LEU A 173 7.16 22.80 -0.04
C LEU A 173 8.13 22.31 -1.14
N ASN A 174 9.09 23.16 -1.51
CA ASN A 174 10.17 22.80 -2.44
C ASN A 174 9.69 22.34 -3.83
N GLY A 175 8.64 22.97 -4.37
CA GLY A 175 8.05 22.65 -5.67
C GLY A 175 7.03 21.51 -5.65
N TRP A 176 6.77 20.91 -4.48
CA TRP A 176 5.80 19.84 -4.35
C TRP A 176 4.37 20.40 -4.27
N PRO A 177 3.36 19.72 -4.83
CA PRO A 177 1.97 20.05 -4.53
C PRO A 177 1.67 19.78 -3.05
N LYS A 178 0.63 20.42 -2.52
CA LYS A 178 0.10 20.06 -1.20
C LYS A 178 -0.46 18.64 -1.26
N LEU A 179 0.02 17.71 -0.43
CA LEU A 179 -0.38 16.29 -0.49
C LEU A 179 -1.21 15.89 0.72
N SER A 180 -2.21 15.05 0.49
CA SER A 180 -2.90 14.28 1.53
C SER A 180 -2.77 12.80 1.22
N ILE A 181 -1.88 12.10 1.94
CA ILE A 181 -1.51 10.71 1.69
C ILE A 181 -2.15 9.82 2.75
N TRP A 182 -3.04 8.93 2.33
CA TRP A 182 -3.81 8.06 3.22
C TRP A 182 -3.25 6.65 3.21
N ASN A 183 -3.04 6.13 4.41
CA ASN A 183 -2.91 4.70 4.68
C ASN A 183 -4.31 4.13 4.95
N VAL A 184 -4.78 3.25 4.08
CA VAL A 184 -6.16 2.77 4.06
C VAL A 184 -6.22 1.27 4.34
N TYR A 185 -7.00 0.89 5.34
CA TYR A 185 -7.48 -0.48 5.54
C TYR A 185 -9.01 -0.52 5.55
N ALA A 186 -9.60 -0.55 4.36
CA ALA A 186 -11.04 -0.51 4.16
C ALA A 186 -11.74 -1.74 4.76
N VAL A 187 -13.04 -1.62 5.00
CA VAL A 187 -13.83 -2.68 5.64
C VAL A 187 -14.00 -3.87 4.68
N ASN A 188 -13.74 -5.10 5.14
CA ASN A 188 -13.92 -6.32 4.33
C ASN A 188 -15.42 -6.54 3.97
N GLY A 189 -16.32 -6.29 4.93
CA GLY A 189 -17.77 -6.46 4.80
C GLY A 189 -18.17 -7.90 5.08
N THR A 190 -19.07 -8.09 6.06
CA THR A 190 -19.60 -9.40 6.50
C THR A 190 -21.04 -9.22 7.00
N ASP A 191 -21.74 -10.33 7.24
CA ASP A 191 -23.09 -10.33 7.83
C ASP A 191 -23.10 -10.07 9.35
N PHE A 192 -21.94 -9.83 9.96
CA PHE A 192 -21.90 -9.46 11.37
C PHE A 192 -22.51 -8.08 11.60
N ASP A 193 -23.08 -7.88 12.78
CA ASP A 193 -23.57 -6.57 13.22
C ASP A 193 -22.45 -5.52 13.15
N TYR A 194 -22.81 -4.33 12.70
CA TYR A 194 -22.10 -3.11 13.01
C TYR A 194 -22.84 -2.38 14.13
N ARG A 195 -22.11 -2.05 15.20
CA ARG A 195 -22.70 -1.52 16.43
C ARG A 195 -22.37 -0.06 16.60
N ASP A 196 -23.27 0.70 17.20
CA ASP A 196 -22.96 2.05 17.66
C ASP A 196 -21.80 2.01 18.66
N SER A 197 -20.78 2.85 18.47
CA SER A 197 -19.56 2.79 19.27
C SER A 197 -19.74 3.28 20.71
N LYS A 198 -20.86 3.94 21.04
CA LYS A 198 -21.18 4.44 22.37
C LYS A 198 -22.18 3.54 23.11
N THR A 199 -23.24 3.08 22.44
CA THR A 199 -24.32 2.30 23.06
C THR A 199 -24.15 0.79 22.89
N GLY A 200 -23.42 0.36 21.85
CA GLY A 200 -23.27 -1.06 21.49
C GLY A 200 -24.49 -1.66 20.78
N GLU A 201 -25.53 -0.87 20.52
CA GLU A 201 -26.72 -1.30 19.77
C GLU A 201 -26.37 -1.60 18.31
N SER A 202 -27.01 -2.62 17.72
CA SER A 202 -26.81 -2.92 16.29
C SER A 202 -27.50 -1.85 15.45
N ILE A 203 -26.74 -1.21 14.55
CA ILE A 203 -27.20 -0.14 13.67
C ILE A 203 -27.08 -0.51 12.18
N GLY A 204 -26.85 -1.79 11.91
CA GLY A 204 -26.68 -2.34 10.56
C GLY A 204 -25.66 -3.46 10.56
N THR A 205 -25.13 -3.79 9.38
CA THR A 205 -24.13 -4.84 9.20
C THR A 205 -22.77 -4.26 8.83
N ARG A 206 -21.73 -5.12 8.85
CA ARG A 206 -20.41 -4.76 8.32
C ARG A 206 -20.45 -4.48 6.81
N HIS A 207 -21.42 -5.05 6.08
CA HIS A 207 -21.67 -4.68 4.69
C HIS A 207 -22.14 -3.23 4.55
N ASP A 208 -23.11 -2.80 5.36
CA ASP A 208 -23.61 -1.42 5.35
C ASP A 208 -22.50 -0.43 5.73
N ARG A 209 -21.72 -0.78 6.76
CA ARG A 209 -20.56 0.02 7.19
C ARG A 209 -19.54 0.19 6.07
N LYS A 210 -19.29 -0.84 5.26
CA LYS A 210 -18.35 -0.75 4.13
C LYS A 210 -18.80 0.29 3.10
N LEU A 211 -20.06 0.24 2.67
CA LEU A 211 -20.62 1.20 1.71
C LEU A 211 -20.60 2.63 2.29
N MET A 212 -20.94 2.78 3.57
CA MET A 212 -20.87 4.08 4.24
C MET A 212 -19.43 4.62 4.28
N VAL A 213 -18.43 3.77 4.52
CA VAL A 213 -17.02 4.16 4.54
C VAL A 213 -16.54 4.61 3.16
N HIS A 214 -16.94 3.96 2.07
CA HIS A 214 -16.59 4.44 0.71
C HIS A 214 -17.04 5.89 0.49
N ARG A 215 -18.31 6.20 0.83
CA ARG A 215 -18.85 7.55 0.75
C ARG A 215 -18.06 8.54 1.62
N LEU A 216 -17.90 8.24 2.91
CA LEU A 216 -17.22 9.14 3.85
C LEU A 216 -15.77 9.42 3.46
N MET A 217 -15.07 8.41 2.93
CA MET A 217 -13.74 8.58 2.37
C MET A 217 -13.75 9.52 1.16
N ALA A 218 -14.62 9.28 0.17
CA ALA A 218 -14.69 10.10 -1.03
C ALA A 218 -15.07 11.56 -0.72
N GLU A 219 -16.06 11.79 0.14
CA GLU A 219 -16.48 13.12 0.58
C GLU A 219 -15.33 13.89 1.26
N GLU A 220 -14.57 13.24 2.14
CA GLU A 220 -13.40 13.85 2.79
C GLU A 220 -12.29 14.14 1.78
N CYS A 221 -12.04 13.25 0.82
CA CYS A 221 -11.06 13.47 -0.24
C CYS A 221 -11.46 14.67 -1.12
N MET A 222 -12.72 14.75 -1.54
CA MET A 222 -13.24 15.88 -2.32
C MET A 222 -13.16 17.19 -1.53
N ARG A 223 -13.41 17.15 -0.20
CA ARG A 223 -13.24 18.30 0.69
C ARG A 223 -11.77 18.75 0.76
N LEU A 224 -10.82 17.81 0.71
CA LEU A 224 -9.39 18.10 0.70
C LEU A 224 -8.95 18.66 -0.66
N GLU A 225 -9.42 18.11 -1.78
CA GLU A 225 -9.17 18.66 -3.12
C GLU A 225 -9.65 20.10 -3.24
N LYS A 226 -10.85 20.41 -2.70
CA LYS A 226 -11.35 21.80 -2.62
C LYS A 226 -10.48 22.74 -1.78
N LYS A 227 -9.69 22.20 -0.85
CA LYS A 227 -8.70 22.95 -0.05
C LYS A 227 -7.32 23.00 -0.70
N GLY A 228 -7.18 22.52 -1.94
CA GLY A 228 -5.93 22.54 -2.70
C GLY A 228 -5.01 21.35 -2.47
N TYR A 229 -5.44 20.31 -1.74
CA TYR A 229 -4.67 19.09 -1.60
C TYR A 229 -4.81 18.21 -2.84
N CYS A 230 -3.70 17.65 -3.31
CA CYS A 230 -3.68 16.46 -4.12
C CYS A 230 -3.73 15.22 -3.20
N VAL A 231 -4.73 14.38 -3.38
CA VAL A 231 -4.98 13.21 -2.53
C VAL A 231 -4.32 11.96 -3.11
N ILE A 232 -3.74 11.13 -2.25
CA ILE A 232 -3.25 9.79 -2.56
C ILE A 232 -3.88 8.83 -1.54
N LEU A 233 -4.62 7.83 -2.00
CA LEU A 233 -5.16 6.75 -1.18
C LEU A 233 -4.38 5.47 -1.45
N ALA A 234 -3.74 4.91 -0.44
CA ALA A 234 -2.91 3.72 -0.61
C ALA A 234 -3.14 2.68 0.49
N GLY A 235 -3.31 1.42 0.08
CA GLY A 235 -3.55 0.29 0.98
C GLY A 235 -4.65 -0.64 0.49
N ASP A 236 -5.15 -1.45 1.40
CA ASP A 236 -6.15 -2.49 1.16
C ASP A 236 -7.56 -1.88 1.12
N MET A 237 -8.13 -1.82 -0.08
CA MET A 237 -9.48 -1.34 -0.33
C MET A 237 -10.53 -2.46 -0.17
N ASN A 238 -10.10 -3.71 0.01
CA ASN A 238 -10.97 -4.88 0.12
C ASN A 238 -11.98 -5.02 -1.04
N VAL A 239 -11.64 -4.53 -2.24
CA VAL A 239 -12.49 -4.56 -3.43
C VAL A 239 -11.64 -4.86 -4.66
N ALA A 240 -11.96 -5.92 -5.39
CA ALA A 240 -11.46 -6.13 -6.75
C ALA A 240 -12.40 -5.44 -7.74
N ARG A 241 -11.91 -4.38 -8.40
CA ARG A 241 -12.73 -3.47 -9.20
C ARG A 241 -13.12 -4.06 -10.55
N ASP A 242 -12.18 -4.68 -11.25
CA ASP A 242 -12.37 -5.09 -12.65
C ASP A 242 -12.26 -6.62 -12.85
N ARG A 243 -12.74 -7.15 -13.99
CA ARG A 243 -12.57 -8.57 -14.33
C ARG A 243 -11.10 -9.01 -14.41
N ARG A 244 -10.19 -8.07 -14.69
CA ARG A 244 -8.74 -8.30 -14.66
C ARG A 244 -8.18 -8.45 -13.25
N ASP A 245 -8.92 -8.00 -12.23
CA ASP A 245 -8.52 -7.96 -10.83
C ASP A 245 -8.84 -9.24 -10.05
N GLY A 246 -9.32 -10.31 -10.70
CA GLY A 246 -9.53 -11.61 -10.07
C GLY A 246 -9.10 -12.78 -10.93
N TYR A 247 -8.62 -13.85 -10.28
CA TYR A 247 -8.24 -15.13 -10.89
C TYR A 247 -8.71 -16.31 -10.02
N PRO A 248 -9.24 -17.41 -10.60
CA PRO A 248 -9.45 -17.66 -12.03
C PRO A 248 -10.56 -16.78 -12.63
N ARG A 249 -11.37 -16.15 -11.77
CA ARG A 249 -12.42 -15.21 -12.14
C ARG A 249 -12.62 -14.19 -11.03
N LEU A 250 -13.21 -13.06 -11.40
CA LEU A 250 -13.65 -12.05 -10.43
C LEU A 250 -14.74 -12.61 -9.52
N ARG A 251 -14.64 -12.36 -8.22
CA ARG A 251 -15.65 -12.80 -7.23
C ARG A 251 -16.96 -12.04 -7.43
N THR A 252 -18.06 -12.79 -7.48
CA THR A 252 -19.44 -12.26 -7.62
C THR A 252 -20.39 -12.83 -6.58
N LYS A 253 -19.93 -13.81 -5.76
CA LYS A 253 -20.67 -14.37 -4.65
C LYS A 253 -19.85 -14.24 -3.35
N PRO A 254 -20.47 -13.77 -2.25
CA PRO A 254 -21.87 -13.34 -2.17
C PRO A 254 -22.15 -12.06 -2.97
N GLU A 255 -23.43 -11.72 -3.20
CA GLU A 255 -23.88 -10.58 -4.04
C GLU A 255 -23.24 -9.26 -3.61
N GLN A 256 -22.89 -9.16 -2.33
CA GLN A 256 -22.21 -8.03 -1.71
C GLN A 256 -20.89 -7.69 -2.40
N HIS A 257 -20.16 -8.65 -2.99
CA HIS A 257 -18.98 -8.32 -3.81
C HIS A 257 -19.32 -7.46 -5.04
N VAL A 258 -20.48 -7.69 -5.66
CA VAL A 258 -20.95 -6.90 -6.80
C VAL A 258 -21.40 -5.52 -6.34
N LYS A 259 -22.17 -5.44 -5.23
CA LYS A 259 -22.62 -4.17 -4.64
C LYS A 259 -21.45 -3.29 -4.22
N ASN A 260 -20.51 -3.85 -3.46
CA ASN A 260 -19.30 -3.15 -2.99
C ASN A 260 -18.47 -2.61 -4.15
N ARG A 261 -18.31 -3.40 -5.22
CA ARG A 261 -17.57 -2.97 -6.42
C ARG A 261 -18.27 -1.81 -7.11
N LYS A 262 -19.58 -1.90 -7.32
CA LYS A 262 -20.36 -0.83 -7.97
C LYS A 262 -20.27 0.47 -7.17
N ASP A 263 -20.42 0.37 -5.85
CA ASP A 263 -20.33 1.51 -4.95
C ASP A 263 -18.93 2.13 -4.92
N PHE A 264 -17.88 1.30 -4.80
CA PHE A 264 -16.49 1.74 -4.89
C PHE A 264 -16.18 2.40 -6.24
N ALA A 265 -16.64 1.82 -7.35
CA ALA A 265 -16.45 2.39 -8.68
C ALA A 265 -17.13 3.76 -8.82
N LYS A 266 -18.37 3.89 -8.33
CA LYS A 266 -19.11 5.15 -8.31
C LYS A 266 -18.34 6.26 -7.60
N TRP A 267 -18.01 6.05 -6.33
CA TRP A 267 -17.43 7.10 -5.47
C TRP A 267 -16.03 7.53 -5.90
N PHE A 268 -15.21 6.59 -6.36
CA PHE A 268 -13.80 6.85 -6.58
C PHE A 268 -13.41 7.07 -8.04
N PHE A 269 -14.22 6.65 -9.03
CA PHE A 269 -13.74 6.62 -10.42
C PHE A 269 -14.74 7.04 -11.49
N ASP A 270 -15.98 6.53 -11.43
CA ASP A 270 -16.86 6.52 -12.59
C ASP A 270 -17.75 7.77 -12.66
N ASP A 271 -18.17 8.30 -11.50
CA ASP A 271 -19.10 9.42 -11.42
C ASP A 271 -18.36 10.78 -11.54
N PRO A 272 -18.71 11.63 -12.52
CA PRO A 272 -18.05 12.90 -12.73
C PRO A 272 -18.30 13.96 -11.65
N GLU A 273 -19.31 13.76 -10.80
CA GLU A 273 -19.60 14.64 -9.66
C GLU A 273 -18.84 14.24 -8.40
N GLU A 274 -18.23 13.04 -8.40
CA GLU A 274 -17.47 12.48 -7.27
C GLU A 274 -15.95 12.65 -7.47
N LEU A 275 -15.13 11.85 -6.79
CA LEU A 275 -13.67 12.06 -6.73
C LEU A 275 -12.96 11.91 -8.09
N ARG A 276 -13.48 11.05 -8.99
CA ARG A 276 -12.88 10.75 -10.31
C ARG A 276 -11.38 10.47 -10.28
N ALA A 277 -10.91 9.77 -9.26
CA ALA A 277 -9.51 9.48 -9.04
C ALA A 277 -8.94 8.54 -10.09
N ILE A 278 -7.61 8.36 -10.03
CA ILE A 278 -6.85 7.51 -10.93
C ILE A 278 -6.34 6.30 -10.15
N ASP A 279 -6.63 5.11 -10.64
CA ASP A 279 -5.93 3.89 -10.24
C ASP A 279 -4.57 3.88 -10.95
N THR A 280 -3.49 4.16 -10.22
CA THR A 280 -2.17 4.42 -10.81
C THR A 280 -1.64 3.23 -11.59
N PHE A 281 -1.86 2.02 -11.07
CA PHE A 281 -1.47 0.78 -11.75
C PHE A 281 -2.22 0.61 -13.06
N ARG A 282 -3.55 0.81 -13.06
CA ARG A 282 -4.35 0.69 -14.29
C ARG A 282 -4.04 1.80 -15.30
N GLN A 283 -3.64 2.98 -14.85
CA GLN A 283 -3.23 4.08 -15.70
C GLN A 283 -1.95 3.77 -16.51
N LEU A 284 -1.02 2.99 -15.95
CA LEU A 284 0.24 2.63 -16.62
C LEU A 284 0.23 1.23 -17.24
N HIS A 285 -0.62 0.34 -16.74
CA HIS A 285 -0.61 -1.09 -17.06
C HIS A 285 -2.01 -1.63 -17.33
N GLU A 286 -2.76 -0.90 -18.16
CA GLU A 286 -4.19 -1.10 -18.43
C GLU A 286 -4.61 -2.57 -18.47
N ASP A 287 -4.02 -3.37 -19.34
CA ASP A 287 -4.42 -4.78 -19.57
C ASP A 287 -3.71 -5.83 -18.71
N LYS A 288 -2.75 -5.43 -17.88
CA LYS A 288 -1.95 -6.42 -17.13
C LYS A 288 -2.75 -7.02 -15.99
N ARG A 289 -2.78 -8.35 -15.93
CA ARG A 289 -3.31 -9.09 -14.78
C ARG A 289 -2.19 -9.27 -13.76
N ARG A 290 -2.33 -8.60 -12.62
CA ARG A 290 -1.43 -8.67 -11.47
C ARG A 290 -2.31 -8.62 -10.22
N TYR A 291 -1.90 -9.29 -9.15
CA TYR A 291 -2.75 -9.51 -7.98
C TYR A 291 -2.01 -9.19 -6.70
N THR A 292 -2.76 -8.81 -5.67
CA THR A 292 -2.20 -8.35 -4.40
C THR A 292 -2.53 -9.30 -3.25
N TYR A 293 -3.68 -9.97 -3.30
CA TYR A 293 -4.12 -10.95 -2.31
C TYR A 293 -3.99 -12.39 -2.82
N TYR A 294 -3.36 -13.23 -2.00
CA TYR A 294 -3.10 -14.65 -2.25
C TYR A 294 -3.51 -15.47 -1.01
N PRO A 295 -4.68 -16.14 -1.04
CA PRO A 295 -5.21 -16.86 0.11
C PRO A 295 -4.24 -17.96 0.56
N ARG A 296 -4.14 -18.14 1.88
CA ARG A 296 -3.33 -19.20 2.48
C ARG A 296 -3.97 -20.57 2.25
N GLY A 297 -3.14 -21.60 2.17
CA GLY A 297 -3.59 -22.99 1.96
C GLY A 297 -4.01 -23.29 0.51
N VAL A 298 -3.94 -22.32 -0.39
CA VAL A 298 -4.10 -22.50 -1.83
C VAL A 298 -2.72 -22.38 -2.48
N LYS A 299 -2.45 -23.15 -3.54
CA LYS A 299 -1.20 -23.03 -4.28
C LYS A 299 -1.08 -21.63 -4.88
N TRP A 300 0.13 -21.09 -4.85
CA TRP A 300 0.42 -19.75 -5.38
C TRP A 300 -0.13 -19.58 -6.80
N GLY A 301 -0.89 -18.50 -7.02
CA GLY A 301 -1.45 -18.16 -8.32
C GLY A 301 -2.74 -18.90 -8.70
N GLU A 302 -3.24 -19.86 -7.92
CA GLU A 302 -4.47 -20.59 -8.29
C GLU A 302 -5.76 -19.83 -7.94
N SER A 303 -5.72 -18.94 -6.97
CA SER A 303 -6.82 -18.02 -6.62
C SER A 303 -6.23 -16.71 -6.15
N CYS A 304 -6.59 -15.59 -6.77
CA CYS A 304 -5.98 -14.30 -6.47
C CYS A 304 -6.95 -13.15 -6.72
N ASP A 305 -6.79 -12.06 -5.97
CA ASP A 305 -7.52 -10.82 -6.21
C ASP A 305 -6.56 -9.63 -6.12
N ARG A 306 -6.83 -8.55 -6.86
CA ARG A 306 -6.19 -7.24 -6.66
C ARG A 306 -7.13 -6.38 -5.83
N VAL A 307 -6.80 -6.22 -4.56
CA VAL A 307 -7.62 -5.47 -3.58
C VAL A 307 -6.82 -4.35 -2.91
N ASP A 308 -5.51 -4.29 -3.14
CA ASP A 308 -4.62 -3.24 -2.65
C ASP A 308 -4.31 -2.28 -3.81
N TYR A 309 -4.32 -0.99 -3.52
CA TYR A 309 -4.20 0.05 -4.53
C TYR A 309 -3.26 1.16 -4.09
N VAL A 310 -2.75 1.89 -5.08
CA VAL A 310 -2.44 3.31 -4.95
C VAL A 310 -3.38 4.05 -5.90
N ILE A 311 -4.21 4.94 -5.35
CA ILE A 311 -5.19 5.75 -6.07
C ILE A 311 -4.79 7.21 -5.85
N CYS A 312 -4.84 8.05 -6.87
CA CYS A 312 -4.48 9.46 -6.71
C CYS A 312 -5.45 10.42 -7.41
N SER A 313 -5.49 11.66 -6.94
CA SER A 313 -6.16 12.77 -7.61
C SER A 313 -5.73 12.90 -9.06
N ARG A 314 -6.64 13.33 -9.94
CA ARG A 314 -6.31 13.51 -11.37
C ARG A 314 -5.17 14.49 -11.62
N ALA A 315 -5.04 15.50 -10.76
CA ALA A 315 -3.95 16.48 -10.81
C ALA A 315 -2.56 15.84 -10.70
N LEU A 316 -2.47 14.64 -10.11
CA LEU A 316 -1.21 13.91 -9.97
C LEU A 316 -0.83 13.06 -11.19
N LYS A 317 -1.71 12.96 -12.19
CA LYS A 317 -1.45 12.15 -13.40
C LYS A 317 -0.16 12.52 -14.12
N PRO A 318 0.15 13.81 -14.38
CA PRO A 318 1.35 14.17 -15.14
C PRO A 318 2.66 13.79 -14.43
N TYR A 319 2.62 13.69 -13.10
CA TYR A 319 3.77 13.38 -12.26
C TYR A 319 3.96 11.88 -12.04
N LEU A 320 3.02 11.02 -12.47
CA LEU A 320 3.09 9.58 -12.23
C LEU A 320 4.16 8.93 -13.12
N ILE A 321 5.22 8.41 -12.51
CA ILE A 321 6.37 7.81 -13.19
C ILE A 321 6.27 6.29 -13.24
N GLU A 322 5.94 5.67 -12.11
CA GLU A 322 5.87 4.22 -11.98
C GLU A 322 4.75 3.82 -11.02
N ALA A 323 4.13 2.66 -11.26
CA ALA A 323 3.18 2.06 -10.35
C ALA A 323 3.16 0.56 -10.53
N GLY A 324 3.05 -0.18 -9.43
CA GLY A 324 3.17 -1.62 -9.50
C GLY A 324 2.83 -2.34 -8.22
N MET A 325 3.12 -3.63 -8.23
CA MET A 325 3.00 -4.51 -7.08
C MET A 325 4.14 -5.52 -7.09
N LEU A 326 4.57 -5.93 -5.91
CA LEU A 326 5.66 -6.87 -5.71
C LEU A 326 5.11 -8.30 -5.58
N ASP A 327 4.45 -8.79 -6.62
CA ASP A 327 3.61 -10.01 -6.58
C ASP A 327 4.37 -11.33 -6.72
N SER A 328 5.40 -11.50 -5.90
CA SER A 328 6.09 -12.78 -5.72
C SER A 328 5.87 -13.33 -4.31
N GLU A 329 5.96 -14.65 -4.13
CA GLU A 329 5.92 -15.28 -2.79
C GLU A 329 6.96 -14.68 -1.84
N LYS A 330 8.12 -14.33 -2.39
CA LYS A 330 9.25 -13.72 -1.68
C LYS A 330 8.89 -12.36 -1.09
N GLU A 331 8.26 -11.48 -1.88
CA GLU A 331 7.88 -10.14 -1.45
C GLU A 331 6.58 -10.12 -0.64
N ARG A 332 5.72 -11.14 -0.81
CA ARG A 332 4.59 -11.37 0.10
C ARG A 332 5.04 -11.62 1.55
N GLY A 333 6.21 -12.24 1.70
CA GLY A 333 6.75 -12.61 3.01
C GLY A 333 5.72 -13.40 3.83
N PRO A 334 5.52 -13.06 5.12
CA PRO A 334 4.61 -13.79 6.01
C PRO A 334 3.13 -13.40 5.85
N SER A 335 2.80 -12.41 5.02
CA SER A 335 1.42 -11.97 4.79
C SER A 335 0.70 -12.89 3.79
N ASP A 336 -0.60 -12.67 3.60
CA ASP A 336 -1.37 -13.09 2.43
C ASP A 336 -1.46 -12.01 1.35
N HIS A 337 -0.98 -10.78 1.63
CA HIS A 337 -0.91 -9.70 0.65
C HIS A 337 0.53 -9.37 0.25
N VAL A 338 0.70 -8.88 -0.98
CA VAL A 338 1.98 -8.32 -1.47
C VAL A 338 1.94 -6.79 -1.45
N PRO A 339 3.10 -6.12 -1.31
CA PRO A 339 3.17 -4.67 -1.39
C PRO A 339 2.76 -4.12 -2.75
N VAL A 340 2.07 -2.96 -2.74
CA VAL A 340 1.82 -2.10 -3.92
C VAL A 340 2.62 -0.81 -3.79
N PHE A 341 2.93 -0.17 -4.92
CA PHE A 341 3.69 1.07 -4.90
C PHE A 341 3.32 2.03 -6.04
N ALA A 342 3.67 3.29 -5.84
CA ALA A 342 3.74 4.29 -6.90
C ALA A 342 4.88 5.27 -6.66
N ASP A 343 5.47 5.72 -7.76
CA ASP A 343 6.48 6.76 -7.83
C ASP A 343 5.92 7.95 -8.59
N LEU A 344 6.06 9.15 -8.01
CA LEU A 344 5.74 10.41 -8.64
C LEU A 344 6.98 11.30 -8.66
N SER A 345 7.16 12.11 -9.69
CA SER A 345 8.24 13.09 -9.77
C SER A 345 7.68 14.47 -9.98
N PHE A 346 8.02 15.41 -9.09
CA PHE A 346 7.55 16.79 -9.10
C PHE A 346 8.61 17.77 -9.63
N VAL A 347 9.54 17.29 -10.45
CA VAL A 347 10.53 18.16 -11.09
C VAL A 347 9.83 19.16 -12.01
N ASP A 348 10.16 20.44 -11.87
CA ASP A 348 9.72 21.46 -12.80
C ASP A 348 10.43 21.28 -14.16
N ASP A 349 9.66 21.01 -15.23
CA ASP A 349 10.14 20.93 -16.62
C ASP A 349 10.87 22.20 -17.12
N THR A 350 10.86 23.28 -16.34
CA THR A 350 11.54 24.54 -16.66
C THR A 350 13.07 24.46 -16.58
N THR A 351 13.64 23.50 -15.85
CA THR A 351 15.10 23.28 -15.84
C THR A 351 15.59 22.38 -16.98
N ALA A 352 14.77 21.44 -17.45
CA ALA A 352 15.12 20.58 -18.58
C ALA A 352 15.23 21.37 -19.91
N ILE A 353 14.39 22.39 -20.09
CA ILE A 353 14.43 23.28 -21.26
C ILE A 353 15.59 24.29 -21.18
N GLY A 354 16.05 24.64 -19.97
CA GLY A 354 17.16 25.57 -19.73
C GLY A 354 18.54 24.99 -20.08
N ILE A 355 18.75 23.69 -19.86
CA ILE A 355 20.02 23.01 -20.18
C ILE A 355 20.11 22.72 -21.70
N ALA A 356 19.01 22.30 -22.33
CA ALA A 356 18.98 22.03 -23.77
C ALA A 356 19.19 23.29 -24.65
N LYS A 357 18.93 24.50 -24.13
CA LYS A 357 19.19 25.75 -24.86
C LYS A 357 20.63 26.26 -24.76
N ILE A 358 21.40 25.82 -23.76
CA ILE A 358 22.80 26.28 -23.59
C ILE A 358 23.75 25.45 -24.47
N ASP A 359 23.40 24.20 -24.77
CA ASP A 359 24.21 23.31 -25.61
C ASP A 359 23.89 23.40 -27.13
N GLY A 360 22.93 24.24 -27.52
CA GLY A 360 22.47 24.39 -28.92
C GLY A 360 23.02 25.60 -29.69
N GLU A 361 23.77 26.50 -29.06
CA GLU A 361 24.34 27.70 -29.70
C GLU A 361 25.89 27.67 -29.72
N LYS A 362 26.48 26.57 -30.19
CA LYS A 362 27.83 26.56 -30.78
C LYS A 362 27.90 25.53 -31.90
N GLY A 363 27.68 25.97 -33.13
CA GLY A 363 27.82 25.18 -34.35
C GLY A 363 27.38 25.97 -35.56
#